data_AF-A0A957W0B0-F1
#
_entry.id   AF-A0A957W0B0-F1
#
_cell.length_a   1.000
_cell.length_b   1.000
_cell.length_c   1.000
_cell.angle_alpha   90.00
_cell.angle_beta   90.00
_cell.angle_gamma   90.00
#
_symmetry.space_group_name_H-M   'P 1'
#
loop_
_entity.id
_entity.type
_entity.pdbx_description
1 polymer ?
#
loop_
_entity_poly.entity_id
_entity_poly.type
_entity_poly.pdbx_seq_one_letter_code
_entity_poly.pdbx_strand_id
1 'polypeptide(L)'
;MTKRLYLSVMVLVVALMLAACDSAAPEPAQTEADAPAEATVEPVAQAETTNEEPAPADTSEAAAASTEEPATAEPAEAEPAAKEAADQATESGMSAIDAIAAGSLIPDADIVSEAAAAAAMPVQQYGLVVGQLNDKGFNELAWAGMQQAEAELGVGVQYLQDTNAGTVKTRITQFLNQGVDGIVTVGVEMARATKEAAEANPNVPFAIVDFPDQTATDRGLLFDVDAPAFMAGYLAAGMSQSGTVCTYGGRQIPPVLIFMVGFEQGVDYYNNQNEAEVNVLGWHTDPTIAVGGAGVFAGSFTDQVFGRSIAVEFANRGCDIIFPVAGGVGLGTAEVAAENGLTVIGVDADQSLSNPDYADVYLTSVIKRIDRAVFEAISQMVDGTFEGGSSYIGTLENEGVDLAPFNSFEDQVPQTLKDDLETIRQGLIDGTISTGWPIGVSKIQTSAKAGNLTLAALRNAVYADDYTADGTAPLTNGEYREPDAGTVVKLGDQLGYGDLNGDGQDEAVTFIVSDIGGGDILYNLVVVADVDGAPTEVGRAFLGDGIIIKSLAVEKGLIGLVMVTQGPNDPFNAPTQEVIKFFGLQDNELVELASQVVE
;
A
#
# COMPACT_ATOMS: atom_id res chain seq x y z
N MET A 1 -38.80 -32.60 33.71
CA MET A 1 -40.11 -31.94 33.42
C MET A 1 -40.01 -30.41 33.32
N THR A 2 -38.89 -29.78 33.67
CA THR A 2 -38.73 -28.31 33.71
C THR A 2 -38.21 -27.67 32.42
N LYS A 3 -37.58 -28.43 31.51
CA LYS A 3 -37.07 -27.92 30.22
C LYS A 3 -38.12 -27.84 29.09
N ARG A 4 -39.29 -28.49 29.21
CA ARG A 4 -40.40 -28.36 28.23
C ARG A 4 -41.40 -27.25 28.57
N LEU A 5 -41.35 -26.68 29.78
CA LEU A 5 -42.24 -25.59 30.19
C LEU A 5 -41.67 -24.21 29.80
N TYR A 6 -40.34 -24.05 29.79
CA TYR A 6 -39.69 -22.80 29.37
C TYR A 6 -39.81 -22.53 27.87
N LEU A 7 -39.74 -23.57 27.04
CA LEU A 7 -39.83 -23.44 25.58
C LEU A 7 -41.24 -23.06 25.11
N SER A 8 -42.30 -23.48 25.82
CA SER A 8 -43.69 -23.11 25.51
C SER A 8 -44.08 -21.71 25.98
N VAL A 9 -43.41 -21.16 27.00
CA VAL A 9 -43.64 -19.77 27.46
C VAL A 9 -42.90 -18.76 26.58
N MET A 10 -41.70 -19.10 26.09
CA MET A 10 -40.95 -18.21 25.18
C MET A 10 -41.60 -18.08 23.80
N VAL A 11 -42.14 -19.17 23.24
CA VAL A 11 -42.86 -19.15 21.94
C VAL A 11 -44.17 -18.34 22.04
N LEU A 12 -44.81 -18.29 23.21
CA LEU A 12 -46.04 -17.52 23.42
C LEU A 12 -45.77 -16.01 23.59
N VAL A 13 -44.61 -15.61 24.12
CA VAL A 13 -44.22 -14.20 24.28
C VAL A 13 -43.74 -13.59 22.96
N VAL A 14 -43.02 -14.36 22.14
CA VAL A 14 -42.58 -13.91 20.79
C VAL A 14 -43.77 -13.78 19.83
N ALA A 15 -44.78 -14.65 19.93
CA ALA A 15 -46.01 -14.55 19.12
C ALA A 15 -46.91 -13.37 19.50
N LEU A 16 -46.82 -12.84 20.72
CA LEU A 16 -47.61 -11.69 21.19
C LEU A 16 -46.98 -10.32 20.85
N MET A 17 -45.67 -10.26 20.59
CA MET A 17 -45.01 -9.02 20.13
C MET A 17 -45.13 -8.80 18.61
N LEU A 18 -45.27 -9.86 17.82
CA LEU A 18 -45.43 -9.77 16.37
C LEU A 18 -46.84 -9.35 15.90
N ALA A 19 -47.80 -9.15 16.81
CA ALA A 19 -49.19 -8.79 16.46
C ALA A 19 -49.57 -7.33 16.78
N ALA A 20 -48.63 -6.47 17.17
CA ALA A 20 -48.92 -5.11 17.68
C ALA A 20 -48.40 -3.94 16.81
N CYS A 21 -47.82 -4.20 15.64
CA CYS A 21 -47.43 -3.15 14.69
C CYS A 21 -48.09 -3.37 13.33
N ASP A 22 -49.41 -3.24 13.26
CA ASP A 22 -50.05 -2.84 12.02
C ASP A 22 -51.36 -2.06 12.30
N SER A 23 -51.57 -1.01 11.51
CA SER A 23 -52.72 -0.07 11.49
C SER A 23 -52.82 1.02 12.58
N ALA A 24 -52.55 2.27 12.20
CA ALA A 24 -53.56 3.34 12.14
C ALA A 24 -52.94 4.70 11.74
N ALA A 25 -53.29 5.21 10.56
CA ALA A 25 -53.23 6.64 10.25
C ALA A 25 -54.39 7.38 10.98
N PRO A 26 -54.26 8.70 11.24
CA PRO A 26 -54.98 9.64 10.36
C PRO A 26 -54.30 11.01 10.12
N GLU A 27 -54.91 11.73 9.18
CA GLU A 27 -54.56 12.96 8.44
C GLU A 27 -55.05 14.27 9.17
N PRO A 28 -55.07 15.50 8.58
CA PRO A 28 -54.27 16.67 9.01
C PRO A 28 -55.09 17.93 9.44
N ALA A 29 -54.43 18.99 9.95
CA ALA A 29 -54.70 20.44 9.68
C ALA A 29 -53.99 21.45 10.64
N GLN A 30 -53.27 22.42 10.03
CA GLN A 30 -53.24 23.90 10.21
C GLN A 30 -53.90 24.55 11.46
N THR A 31 -53.51 25.68 12.09
CA THR A 31 -52.77 26.92 11.71
C THR A 31 -52.60 27.87 12.92
N GLU A 32 -51.68 28.86 12.79
CA GLU A 32 -51.63 30.24 13.41
C GLU A 32 -51.22 30.41 14.89
N ALA A 33 -50.14 31.12 15.28
CA ALA A 33 -49.68 32.52 15.09
C ALA A 33 -49.66 33.27 16.46
N ASP A 34 -48.50 33.77 16.91
CA ASP A 34 -48.22 35.21 17.16
C ASP A 34 -46.84 35.46 17.82
N ALA A 35 -46.21 36.59 17.45
CA ALA A 35 -44.85 37.09 17.77
C ALA A 35 -44.81 37.89 19.12
N PRO A 36 -43.78 38.70 19.54
CA PRO A 36 -42.53 39.15 18.86
C PRO A 36 -41.21 39.37 19.71
N ALA A 37 -40.12 39.71 18.98
CA ALA A 37 -39.00 40.67 19.24
C ALA A 37 -38.01 40.45 20.44
N GLU A 38 -36.69 40.76 20.39
CA GLU A 38 -35.86 41.59 19.49
C GLU A 38 -34.32 41.39 19.70
N ALA A 39 -33.55 41.64 18.62
CA ALA A 39 -32.22 42.30 18.49
C ALA A 39 -30.90 41.63 19.01
N THR A 40 -29.73 41.69 18.37
CA THR A 40 -29.16 42.11 17.04
C THR A 40 -27.64 41.82 17.08
N VAL A 41 -26.96 41.54 15.95
CA VAL A 41 -25.79 42.28 15.35
C VAL A 41 -25.43 41.63 13.99
N GLU A 42 -25.10 42.48 13.00
CA GLU A 42 -25.01 42.31 11.53
C GLU A 42 -23.75 41.60 10.94
N PRO A 43 -23.77 41.21 9.64
CA PRO A 43 -22.61 40.74 8.87
C PRO A 43 -21.97 41.83 7.96
N VAL A 44 -20.66 41.72 7.69
CA VAL A 44 -19.92 42.64 6.80
C VAL A 44 -19.71 42.01 5.42
N ALA A 45 -20.05 42.80 4.39
CA ALA A 45 -19.99 42.48 2.97
C ALA A 45 -18.58 42.61 2.34
N GLN A 46 -18.36 41.84 1.27
CA GLN A 46 -17.25 41.94 0.33
C GLN A 46 -17.39 43.18 -0.57
N ALA A 47 -16.27 43.81 -0.92
CA ALA A 47 -16.19 44.87 -1.92
C ALA A 47 -15.30 44.45 -3.09
N GLU A 48 -15.82 44.63 -4.30
CA GLU A 48 -15.14 44.53 -5.58
C GLU A 48 -14.07 45.62 -5.75
N THR A 49 -12.94 45.31 -6.39
CA THR A 49 -12.16 46.29 -7.15
C THR A 49 -11.59 45.69 -8.43
N THR A 50 -11.90 46.36 -9.53
CA THR A 50 -11.42 46.24 -10.90
C THR A 50 -9.89 46.34 -11.03
N ASN A 51 -9.28 45.53 -11.91
CA ASN A 51 -7.91 45.75 -12.37
C ASN A 51 -7.88 46.03 -13.87
N GLU A 52 -7.32 47.18 -14.21
CA GLU A 52 -7.00 47.67 -15.55
C GLU A 52 -5.52 47.37 -15.83
N GLU A 53 -5.23 46.94 -17.06
CA GLU A 53 -3.91 46.58 -17.59
C GLU A 53 -2.96 47.80 -17.66
N PRO A 54 -1.63 47.58 -17.67
CA PRO A 54 -0.87 48.21 -18.75
C PRO A 54 0.24 47.34 -19.38
N ALA A 55 0.41 47.58 -20.68
CA ALA A 55 1.43 47.06 -21.59
C ALA A 55 2.81 47.78 -21.41
N PRO A 56 3.88 47.34 -22.12
CA PRO A 56 5.25 47.22 -21.59
C PRO A 56 6.18 48.41 -21.87
N ALA A 57 7.31 48.46 -21.14
CA ALA A 57 8.45 49.30 -21.50
C ALA A 57 9.79 48.57 -21.30
N ASP A 58 10.56 48.67 -22.38
CA ASP A 58 11.92 48.26 -22.70
C ASP A 58 12.99 48.91 -21.78
N THR A 59 14.10 48.22 -21.47
CA THR A 59 15.48 48.76 -21.55
C THR A 59 16.55 47.73 -21.14
N SER A 60 17.68 47.92 -21.80
CA SER A 60 18.90 47.13 -21.93
C SER A 60 19.94 47.27 -20.80
N GLU A 61 21.00 46.45 -20.94
CA GLU A 61 22.35 46.50 -20.32
C GLU A 61 22.49 45.98 -18.89
N ALA A 62 23.62 45.42 -18.45
CA ALA A 62 24.70 44.59 -18.98
C ALA A 62 25.63 44.34 -17.78
N ALA A 63 26.08 43.09 -17.62
CA ALA A 63 27.33 42.63 -16.99
C ALA A 63 27.90 43.35 -15.74
N ALA A 64 28.00 42.61 -14.63
CA ALA A 64 29.24 42.53 -13.85
C ALA A 64 29.30 41.21 -13.07
N ALA A 65 30.34 40.44 -13.36
CA ALA A 65 30.74 39.24 -12.65
C ALA A 65 31.37 39.60 -11.29
N SER A 66 31.18 38.73 -10.29
CA SER A 66 32.15 38.57 -9.21
C SER A 66 32.25 37.09 -8.84
N THR A 67 33.39 36.54 -9.23
CA THR A 67 34.01 35.29 -8.84
C THR A 67 34.29 35.26 -7.34
N GLU A 68 33.87 34.20 -6.65
CA GLU A 68 34.57 33.69 -5.47
C GLU A 68 34.88 32.21 -5.68
N GLU A 69 36.16 31.90 -5.49
CA GLU A 69 36.88 30.67 -5.76
C GLU A 69 36.89 29.81 -4.48
N PRO A 70 36.63 28.49 -4.52
CA PRO A 70 36.76 27.65 -3.35
C PRO A 70 38.23 27.25 -3.15
N ALA A 71 38.72 27.44 -1.93
CA ALA A 71 40.07 27.05 -1.52
C ALA A 71 40.27 25.53 -1.60
N THR A 72 41.40 25.17 -2.21
CA THR A 72 41.98 23.84 -2.34
C THR A 72 42.34 23.22 -0.99
N ALA A 73 41.89 21.98 -0.74
CA ALA A 73 42.49 21.07 0.23
C ALA A 73 42.75 19.73 -0.46
N GLU A 74 44.04 19.44 -0.59
CA GLU A 74 44.66 18.26 -1.20
C GLU A 74 44.54 17.03 -0.28
N PRO A 75 44.31 15.81 -0.80
CA PRO A 75 44.21 14.61 0.02
C PRO A 75 45.61 14.06 0.34
N ALA A 76 45.86 13.76 1.62
CA ALA A 76 47.09 13.11 2.05
C ALA A 76 47.04 11.61 1.72
N GLU A 77 47.98 11.17 0.89
CA GLU A 77 48.35 9.79 0.64
C GLU A 77 48.95 9.13 1.90
N ALA A 78 48.59 7.86 2.15
CA ALA A 78 49.40 6.96 2.97
C ALA A 78 49.21 5.51 2.49
N GLU A 79 50.13 5.04 1.65
CA GLU A 79 50.37 3.64 1.33
C GLU A 79 51.26 2.94 2.39
N PRO A 80 51.31 1.59 2.42
CA PRO A 80 51.59 0.80 3.62
C PRO A 80 53.07 0.42 3.78
N ALA A 81 53.50 0.16 5.02
CA ALA A 81 54.78 -0.47 5.33
C ALA A 81 54.58 -1.80 6.07
N ALA A 82 54.99 -2.89 5.42
CA ALA A 82 55.15 -4.22 5.98
C ALA A 82 56.60 -4.46 6.43
N LYS A 83 56.79 -5.12 7.59
CA LYS A 83 57.91 -5.96 8.10
C LYS A 83 57.97 -5.82 9.62
N GLU A 84 58.27 -6.81 10.47
CA GLU A 84 58.81 -8.17 10.35
C GLU A 84 58.69 -8.75 11.78
N ALA A 85 58.36 -10.04 11.96
CA ALA A 85 59.00 -10.94 12.93
C ALA A 85 58.35 -12.32 12.90
N ALA A 86 59.18 -13.31 12.61
CA ALA A 86 58.85 -14.72 12.52
C ALA A 86 58.97 -15.43 13.88
N ASP A 87 58.45 -16.67 13.86
CA ASP A 87 59.01 -17.87 14.51
C ASP A 87 58.47 -18.22 15.92
N GLN A 88 57.64 -19.27 16.01
CA GLN A 88 58.05 -20.63 16.45
C GLN A 88 56.86 -21.56 16.79
N ALA A 89 57.02 -22.83 16.37
CA ALA A 89 56.56 -24.11 16.96
C ALA A 89 55.04 -24.39 17.06
N THR A 90 54.44 -25.27 16.24
CA THR A 90 54.41 -26.77 16.21
C THR A 90 53.63 -27.47 17.34
N GLU A 91 52.82 -28.45 16.89
CA GLU A 91 52.06 -29.51 17.60
C GLU A 91 50.74 -29.05 18.25
N SER A 92 49.58 -29.71 18.16
CA SER A 92 49.11 -31.05 17.76
C SER A 92 47.56 -30.94 17.67
N GLY A 93 46.74 -31.75 17.01
CA GLY A 93 46.84 -32.93 16.16
C GLY A 93 45.42 -33.26 15.68
N MET A 94 45.28 -34.04 14.60
CA MET A 94 44.06 -34.79 14.34
C MET A 94 44.39 -36.07 13.57
N SER A 95 43.73 -37.15 13.95
CA SER A 95 44.12 -38.54 13.75
C SER A 95 44.09 -39.01 12.31
N ALA A 96 45.09 -39.83 11.98
CA ALA A 96 45.15 -40.73 10.84
C ALA A 96 44.04 -41.79 10.84
N ILE A 97 43.60 -42.16 9.64
CA ILE A 97 42.96 -43.45 9.35
C ILE A 97 44.02 -44.24 8.55
N ASP A 98 44.45 -45.37 9.11
CA ASP A 98 45.48 -46.24 8.57
C ASP A 98 45.00 -47.11 7.39
N ALA A 99 46.00 -47.49 6.60
CA ALA A 99 45.97 -48.16 5.30
C ALA A 99 45.78 -49.70 5.33
N ILE A 100 45.78 -50.30 4.12
CA ILE A 100 46.35 -51.61 3.65
C ILE A 100 45.51 -52.06 2.42
N ALA A 101 45.95 -52.00 1.15
CA ALA A 101 47.03 -52.68 0.39
C ALA A 101 46.69 -54.08 -0.20
N ALA A 102 46.92 -54.17 -1.52
CA ALA A 102 47.30 -55.32 -2.39
C ALA A 102 46.23 -56.19 -3.13
N GLY A 103 46.06 -55.91 -4.44
CA GLY A 103 46.46 -56.81 -5.54
C GLY A 103 45.43 -57.77 -6.20
N SER A 104 45.07 -57.53 -7.48
CA SER A 104 45.17 -58.50 -8.61
C SER A 104 44.64 -57.93 -9.94
N LEU A 105 45.32 -58.31 -11.04
CA LEU A 105 45.13 -58.04 -12.48
C LEU A 105 43.75 -58.48 -13.03
N ILE A 106 43.14 -57.84 -14.05
CA ILE A 106 43.11 -58.09 -15.53
C ILE A 106 42.31 -56.94 -16.27
N PRO A 107 42.14 -56.86 -17.62
CA PRO A 107 42.57 -55.73 -18.46
C PRO A 107 41.43 -54.87 -19.07
N ASP A 108 41.84 -53.73 -19.65
CA ASP A 108 41.20 -52.91 -20.70
C ASP A 108 39.67 -52.99 -20.89
N ALA A 109 38.99 -51.92 -20.45
CA ALA A 109 37.84 -51.38 -21.15
C ALA A 109 37.82 -49.85 -20.96
N ASP A 110 37.70 -49.14 -22.07
CA ASP A 110 37.65 -47.69 -22.20
C ASP A 110 36.80 -47.01 -21.12
N ILE A 111 37.42 -46.15 -20.31
CA ILE A 111 36.74 -44.98 -19.75
C ILE A 111 37.55 -43.77 -20.18
N VAL A 112 37.12 -43.19 -21.30
CA VAL A 112 37.32 -41.78 -21.59
C VAL A 112 36.79 -40.99 -20.40
N SER A 113 37.70 -40.35 -19.66
CA SER A 113 37.34 -39.36 -18.66
C SER A 113 36.79 -38.14 -19.37
N GLU A 114 35.47 -38.07 -19.50
CA GLU A 114 34.79 -36.82 -19.82
C GLU A 114 34.75 -35.97 -18.54
N ALA A 115 35.91 -35.41 -18.20
CA ALA A 115 35.96 -34.19 -17.42
C ALA A 115 35.46 -33.06 -18.34
N ALA A 116 34.14 -32.99 -18.51
CA ALA A 116 33.50 -31.77 -18.95
C ALA A 116 33.86 -30.73 -17.89
N ALA A 117 34.74 -29.81 -18.25
CA ALA A 117 34.84 -28.54 -17.56
C ALA A 117 33.41 -27.97 -17.54
N ALA A 118 32.79 -27.96 -16.36
CA ALA A 118 31.64 -27.13 -16.11
C ALA A 118 32.09 -25.70 -16.41
N ALA A 119 31.79 -25.24 -17.63
CA ALA A 119 31.83 -23.83 -17.93
C ALA A 119 30.92 -23.19 -16.88
N ALA A 120 31.50 -22.44 -15.95
CA ALA A 120 30.73 -21.69 -14.97
C ALA A 120 29.64 -20.96 -15.75
N MET A 121 28.38 -21.28 -15.49
CA MET A 121 27.27 -20.53 -16.07
C MET A 121 27.50 -19.06 -15.71
N PRO A 122 27.23 -18.11 -16.62
CA PRO A 122 27.28 -16.71 -16.25
C PRO A 122 26.38 -16.52 -15.02
N VAL A 123 26.93 -15.89 -13.98
CA VAL A 123 26.21 -15.62 -12.74
C VAL A 123 25.02 -14.74 -13.09
N GLN A 124 23.79 -15.20 -12.82
CA GLN A 124 22.57 -14.42 -13.06
C GLN A 124 22.64 -13.11 -12.28
N GLN A 125 22.17 -12.01 -12.86
CA GLN A 125 22.23 -10.67 -12.29
C GLN A 125 20.83 -10.13 -12.05
N TYR A 126 20.57 -9.54 -10.88
CA TYR A 126 19.26 -8.94 -10.57
C TYR A 126 19.41 -7.49 -10.13
N GLY A 127 18.51 -6.63 -10.63
CA GLY A 127 18.51 -5.20 -10.34
C GLY A 127 17.42 -4.81 -9.35
N LEU A 128 17.74 -3.95 -8.38
CA LEU A 128 16.79 -3.32 -7.47
C LEU A 128 16.71 -1.81 -7.77
N VAL A 129 15.53 -1.28 -8.09
CA VAL A 129 15.28 0.17 -8.12
C VAL A 129 14.56 0.55 -6.83
N VAL A 130 15.16 1.43 -6.04
CA VAL A 130 14.77 1.65 -4.63
C VAL A 130 14.96 3.10 -4.19
N GLY A 131 14.23 3.52 -3.15
CA GLY A 131 14.42 4.80 -2.50
C GLY A 131 15.68 4.87 -1.63
N GLN A 132 15.68 5.74 -0.62
CA GLN A 132 16.81 5.89 0.32
C GLN A 132 16.95 4.64 1.21
N LEU A 133 18.11 3.97 1.16
CA LEU A 133 18.36 2.73 1.91
C LEU A 133 18.61 2.90 3.41
N ASN A 134 18.71 4.13 3.92
CA ASN A 134 19.00 4.40 5.33
C ASN A 134 17.72 4.69 6.15
N ASP A 135 16.57 4.19 5.71
CA ASP A 135 15.28 4.40 6.35
C ASP A 135 14.98 3.44 7.50
N LYS A 136 15.86 2.46 7.75
CA LYS A 136 15.76 1.45 8.83
C LYS A 136 14.49 0.60 8.74
N GLY A 137 13.93 0.45 7.54
CA GLY A 137 12.68 -0.26 7.32
C GLY A 137 12.49 -0.60 5.85
N PHE A 138 11.44 -0.06 5.24
CA PHE A 138 10.94 -0.38 3.90
C PHE A 138 12.00 -0.63 2.83
N ASN A 139 12.85 0.36 2.53
CA ASN A 139 13.85 0.27 1.47
C ASN A 139 15.05 -0.59 1.88
N GLU A 140 15.50 -0.48 3.14
CA GLU A 140 16.60 -1.29 3.68
C GLU A 140 16.26 -2.80 3.65
N LEU A 141 15.00 -3.17 3.95
CA LEU A 141 14.51 -4.56 3.89
C LEU A 141 14.47 -5.12 2.46
N ALA A 142 14.05 -4.32 1.48
CA ALA A 142 14.08 -4.76 0.08
C ALA A 142 15.51 -5.07 -0.38
N TRP A 143 16.48 -4.24 0.02
CA TRP A 143 17.90 -4.52 -0.25
C TRP A 143 18.44 -5.70 0.55
N ALA A 144 17.98 -5.91 1.79
CA ALA A 144 18.32 -7.10 2.57
C ALA A 144 17.88 -8.40 1.88
N GLY A 145 16.67 -8.42 1.30
CA GLY A 145 16.19 -9.57 0.52
C GLY A 145 17.06 -9.88 -0.71
N MET A 146 17.49 -8.85 -1.44
CA MET A 146 18.43 -9.01 -2.56
C MET A 146 19.79 -9.57 -2.09
N GLN A 147 20.35 -9.04 -0.99
CA GLN A 147 21.61 -9.54 -0.44
C GLN A 147 21.51 -10.98 0.06
N GLN A 148 20.37 -11.35 0.65
CA GLN A 148 20.12 -12.74 1.04
C GLN A 148 20.11 -13.65 -0.20
N ALA A 149 19.50 -13.22 -1.31
CA ALA A 149 19.50 -13.97 -2.56
C ALA A 149 20.93 -14.14 -3.12
N GLU A 150 21.77 -13.09 -3.09
CA GLU A 150 23.19 -13.20 -3.45
C GLU A 150 23.92 -14.24 -2.59
N ALA A 151 23.74 -14.18 -1.27
CA ALA A 151 24.41 -15.06 -0.33
C ALA A 151 23.98 -16.53 -0.46
N GLU A 152 22.68 -16.80 -0.64
CA GLU A 152 22.11 -18.16 -0.61
C GLU A 152 21.99 -18.80 -1.99
N LEU A 153 21.73 -18.01 -3.05
CA LEU A 153 21.48 -18.51 -4.41
C LEU A 153 22.71 -18.33 -5.33
N GLY A 154 23.72 -17.57 -4.91
CA GLY A 154 24.94 -17.35 -5.68
C GLY A 154 24.73 -16.48 -6.93
N VAL A 155 23.72 -15.61 -6.91
CA VAL A 155 23.43 -14.62 -7.96
C VAL A 155 24.14 -13.30 -7.69
N GLY A 156 24.34 -12.47 -8.70
CA GLY A 156 24.79 -11.09 -8.50
C GLY A 156 23.59 -10.17 -8.30
N VAL A 157 23.72 -9.23 -7.36
CA VAL A 157 22.68 -8.22 -7.12
C VAL A 157 23.27 -6.81 -7.14
N GLN A 158 22.46 -5.86 -7.59
CA GLN A 158 22.84 -4.46 -7.66
C GLN A 158 21.60 -3.59 -7.45
N TYR A 159 21.79 -2.40 -6.88
CA TYR A 159 20.71 -1.43 -6.71
C TYR A 159 21.03 -0.12 -7.43
N LEU A 160 19.98 0.55 -7.88
CA LEU A 160 19.99 1.92 -8.36
C LEU A 160 19.01 2.71 -7.51
N GLN A 161 19.55 3.65 -6.74
CA GLN A 161 18.74 4.53 -5.92
C GLN A 161 18.04 5.58 -6.78
N ASP A 162 16.75 5.77 -6.54
CA ASP A 162 15.93 6.80 -7.14
C ASP A 162 15.20 7.62 -6.06
N THR A 163 15.61 8.88 -5.91
CA THR A 163 14.98 9.83 -5.00
C THR A 163 14.24 10.94 -5.74
N ASN A 164 14.15 10.86 -7.08
CA ASN A 164 13.57 11.91 -7.91
C ASN A 164 12.51 11.30 -8.85
N ALA A 165 11.27 11.71 -8.60
CA ALA A 165 10.25 11.95 -9.62
C ALA A 165 10.79 12.00 -11.07
N GLY A 166 10.40 11.03 -11.90
CA GLY A 166 10.74 10.98 -13.32
C GLY A 166 12.05 10.27 -13.73
N THR A 167 12.92 9.82 -12.81
CA THR A 167 14.12 9.05 -13.20
C THR A 167 13.96 7.52 -13.20
N VAL A 168 12.86 7.00 -12.65
CA VAL A 168 12.64 5.55 -12.45
C VAL A 168 12.77 4.77 -13.76
N LYS A 169 12.13 5.26 -14.84
CA LYS A 169 12.23 4.66 -16.19
C LYS A 169 13.67 4.58 -16.69
N THR A 170 14.48 5.59 -16.39
CA THR A 170 15.89 5.61 -16.76
C THR A 170 16.67 4.55 -15.97
N ARG A 171 16.37 4.36 -14.67
CA ARG A 171 17.01 3.32 -13.84
C ARG A 171 16.67 1.92 -14.32
N ILE A 172 15.40 1.65 -14.59
CA ILE A 172 14.96 0.36 -15.15
C ILE A 172 15.64 0.11 -16.51
N THR A 173 15.69 1.13 -17.38
CA THR A 173 16.36 1.03 -18.68
C THR A 173 17.86 0.75 -18.54
N GLN A 174 18.53 1.27 -17.51
CA GLN A 174 19.94 0.97 -17.24
C GLN A 174 20.14 -0.52 -16.92
N PHE A 175 19.30 -1.10 -16.07
CA PHE A 175 19.36 -2.54 -15.78
C PHE A 175 19.04 -3.40 -17.01
N LEU A 176 18.02 -3.04 -17.79
CA LEU A 176 17.68 -3.74 -19.03
C LEU A 176 18.85 -3.72 -20.03
N ASN A 177 19.54 -2.59 -20.17
CA ASN A 177 20.72 -2.46 -21.04
C ASN A 177 21.93 -3.27 -20.53
N GLN A 178 22.02 -3.51 -19.23
CA GLN A 178 23.04 -4.38 -18.63
C GLN A 178 22.72 -5.87 -18.80
N GLY A 179 21.50 -6.20 -19.23
CA GLY A 179 21.06 -7.58 -19.45
C GLY A 179 20.87 -8.35 -18.14
N VAL A 180 20.31 -7.70 -17.11
CA VAL A 180 19.91 -8.40 -15.88
C VAL A 180 18.81 -9.43 -16.16
N ASP A 181 18.77 -10.48 -15.36
CA ASP A 181 17.84 -11.61 -15.44
C ASP A 181 16.52 -11.34 -14.70
N GLY A 182 16.40 -10.23 -13.97
CA GLY A 182 15.17 -9.77 -13.34
C GLY A 182 15.32 -8.43 -12.64
N ILE A 183 14.21 -7.74 -12.41
CA ILE A 183 14.17 -6.41 -11.78
C ILE A 183 13.13 -6.37 -10.67
N VAL A 184 13.52 -5.85 -9.51
CA VAL A 184 12.61 -5.51 -8.41
C VAL A 184 12.52 -3.99 -8.29
N THR A 185 11.31 -3.46 -8.15
CA THR A 185 11.06 -2.04 -7.85
C THR A 185 10.33 -1.89 -6.53
N VAL A 186 10.47 -0.72 -5.88
CA VAL A 186 10.04 -0.54 -4.48
C VAL A 186 9.11 0.65 -4.33
N GLY A 187 7.84 0.39 -4.06
CA GLY A 187 6.82 1.38 -3.73
C GLY A 187 5.98 1.88 -4.92
N VAL A 188 4.84 2.47 -4.56
CA VAL A 188 3.78 2.95 -5.45
C VAL A 188 4.31 3.92 -6.53
N GLU A 189 5.26 4.78 -6.21
CA GLU A 189 5.86 5.74 -7.17
C GLU A 189 6.50 5.07 -8.40
N MET A 190 6.94 3.81 -8.24
CA MET A 190 7.62 3.09 -9.30
C MET A 190 6.66 2.26 -10.15
N ALA A 191 5.38 2.17 -9.78
CA ALA A 191 4.39 1.29 -10.39
C ALA A 191 4.29 1.47 -11.89
N ARG A 192 4.08 2.70 -12.37
CA ARG A 192 3.94 2.97 -13.80
C ARG A 192 5.18 2.59 -14.59
N ALA A 193 6.36 3.02 -14.15
CA ALA A 193 7.60 2.73 -14.85
C ALA A 193 7.89 1.23 -14.90
N THR A 194 7.51 0.50 -13.84
CA THR A 194 7.59 -0.96 -13.76
C THR A 194 6.66 -1.60 -14.79
N LYS A 195 5.39 -1.20 -14.84
CA LYS A 195 4.41 -1.69 -15.81
C LYS A 195 4.87 -1.46 -17.26
N GLU A 196 5.25 -0.23 -17.60
CA GLU A 196 5.72 0.13 -18.95
C GLU A 196 6.92 -0.74 -19.35
N ALA A 197 7.83 -1.03 -18.42
CA ALA A 197 9.00 -1.86 -18.68
C ALA A 197 8.65 -3.34 -18.80
N ALA A 198 7.78 -3.87 -17.94
CA ALA A 198 7.32 -5.26 -17.99
C ALA A 198 6.57 -5.56 -19.31
N GLU A 199 5.66 -4.67 -19.73
CA GLU A 199 4.94 -4.78 -21.02
C GLU A 199 5.90 -4.78 -22.21
N ALA A 200 6.95 -3.95 -22.17
CA ALA A 200 7.94 -3.85 -23.23
C ALA A 200 8.95 -5.01 -23.25
N ASN A 201 9.10 -5.73 -22.12
CA ASN A 201 10.12 -6.76 -21.92
C ASN A 201 9.53 -8.02 -21.28
N PRO A 202 8.58 -8.71 -21.93
CA PRO A 202 7.83 -9.82 -21.32
C PRO A 202 8.67 -11.08 -20.99
N ASN A 203 9.93 -11.10 -21.39
CA ASN A 203 10.87 -12.18 -21.06
C ASN A 203 11.76 -11.86 -19.84
N VAL A 204 11.67 -10.64 -19.31
CA VAL A 204 12.37 -10.24 -18.08
C VAL A 204 11.33 -10.22 -16.95
N PRO A 205 11.51 -11.01 -15.89
CA PRO A 205 10.60 -10.99 -14.75
C PRO A 205 10.74 -9.68 -13.97
N PHE A 206 9.60 -9.12 -13.56
CA PHE A 206 9.52 -7.92 -12.73
C PHE A 206 8.74 -8.20 -11.45
N ALA A 207 9.23 -7.73 -10.31
CA ALA A 207 8.45 -7.70 -9.07
C ALA A 207 8.37 -6.27 -8.53
N ILE A 208 7.25 -5.90 -7.90
CA ILE A 208 7.05 -4.58 -7.30
C ILE A 208 6.59 -4.70 -5.84
N VAL A 209 7.31 -4.06 -4.93
CA VAL A 209 6.97 -4.01 -3.50
C VAL A 209 5.89 -2.97 -3.24
N ASP A 210 4.88 -3.33 -2.44
CA ASP A 210 3.79 -2.47 -1.95
C ASP A 210 2.89 -1.90 -3.07
N PHE A 211 2.80 -2.63 -4.19
CA PHE A 211 1.87 -2.38 -5.28
C PHE A 211 1.40 -3.71 -5.88
N PRO A 212 0.14 -3.82 -6.36
CA PRO A 212 -0.35 -5.02 -7.05
C PRO A 212 0.40 -5.29 -8.37
N ASP A 213 0.29 -6.50 -8.90
CA ASP A 213 0.69 -6.77 -10.28
C ASP A 213 -0.14 -5.94 -11.28
N GLN A 214 0.47 -5.62 -12.42
CA GLN A 214 -0.14 -4.71 -13.41
C GLN A 214 -0.20 -5.31 -14.80
N THR A 215 0.43 -6.47 -15.00
CA THR A 215 0.63 -7.16 -16.27
C THR A 215 0.64 -8.67 -16.02
N ALA A 216 0.49 -9.47 -17.09
CA ALA A 216 0.62 -10.92 -16.99
C ALA A 216 2.05 -11.42 -16.68
N THR A 217 3.04 -10.53 -16.58
CA THR A 217 4.47 -10.86 -16.49
C THR A 217 5.17 -10.27 -15.27
N ASP A 218 4.53 -9.34 -14.56
CA ASP A 218 5.03 -8.79 -13.30
C ASP A 218 4.26 -9.38 -12.10
N ARG A 219 4.83 -9.19 -10.91
CA ARG A 219 4.25 -9.65 -9.66
C ARG A 219 4.25 -8.53 -8.62
N GLY A 220 3.10 -8.27 -8.01
CA GLY A 220 3.02 -7.44 -6.82
C GLY A 220 3.46 -8.19 -5.56
N LEU A 221 4.07 -7.48 -4.62
CA LEU A 221 4.42 -7.98 -3.29
C LEU A 221 3.69 -7.10 -2.26
N LEU A 222 2.50 -7.53 -1.85
CA LEU A 222 1.59 -6.82 -0.97
C LEU A 222 1.62 -7.37 0.46
N PHE A 223 1.14 -6.59 1.43
CA PHE A 223 1.20 -6.91 2.85
C PHE A 223 -0.08 -6.48 3.60
N ASP A 224 -0.59 -7.38 4.43
CA ASP A 224 -1.87 -7.28 5.13
C ASP A 224 -1.71 -6.60 6.48
N VAL A 225 -1.29 -5.34 6.42
CA VAL A 225 -0.83 -4.64 7.61
C VAL A 225 -1.92 -4.12 8.54
N ASP A 226 -3.19 -4.22 8.15
CA ASP A 226 -4.32 -3.87 9.01
C ASP A 226 -4.39 -4.78 10.24
N ALA A 227 -4.17 -6.08 10.05
CA ALA A 227 -4.25 -7.07 11.11
C ALA A 227 -3.19 -6.87 12.21
N PRO A 228 -1.88 -6.78 11.93
CA PRO A 228 -0.90 -6.49 12.96
C PRO A 228 -0.96 -5.03 13.43
N ALA A 229 -1.44 -4.06 12.63
CA ALA A 229 -1.70 -2.70 13.12
C ALA A 229 -2.83 -2.66 14.15
N PHE A 230 -3.88 -3.47 13.96
CA PHE A 230 -4.94 -3.66 14.94
C PHE A 230 -4.40 -4.24 16.25
N MET A 231 -3.54 -5.26 16.16
CA MET A 231 -2.84 -5.78 17.33
C MET A 231 -1.97 -4.71 18.02
N ALA A 232 -1.26 -3.88 17.25
CA ALA A 232 -0.49 -2.76 17.78
C ALA A 232 -1.36 -1.71 18.48
N GLY A 233 -2.53 -1.39 17.94
CA GLY A 233 -3.52 -0.50 18.57
C GLY A 233 -4.02 -1.04 19.90
N TYR A 234 -4.39 -2.32 19.94
CA TYR A 234 -4.81 -3.00 21.17
C TYR A 234 -3.70 -2.99 22.23
N LEU A 235 -2.47 -3.32 21.83
CA LEU A 235 -1.30 -3.29 22.71
C LEU A 235 -1.03 -1.87 23.24
N ALA A 236 -1.07 -0.86 22.36
CA ALA A 236 -0.86 0.54 22.76
C ALA A 236 -1.90 0.99 23.78
N ALA A 237 -3.17 0.64 23.58
CA ALA A 237 -4.24 0.98 24.52
C ALA A 237 -4.06 0.27 25.88
N GLY A 238 -3.62 -0.99 25.88
CA GLY A 238 -3.34 -1.74 27.11
C GLY A 238 -2.08 -1.30 27.86
N MET A 239 -1.13 -0.65 27.17
CA MET A 239 0.13 -0.17 27.75
C MET A 239 0.12 1.31 28.11
N SER A 240 -0.79 2.10 27.53
CA SER A 240 -0.87 3.55 27.78
C SER A 240 -1.18 3.85 29.25
N GLN A 241 -0.42 4.77 29.83
CA GLN A 241 -0.59 5.31 31.17
C GLN A 241 -1.41 6.61 31.17
N SER A 242 -1.35 7.37 30.08
CA SER A 242 -2.09 8.62 29.91
C SER A 242 -3.51 8.42 29.39
N GLY A 243 -3.80 7.27 28.79
CA GLY A 243 -5.05 7.02 28.05
C GLY A 243 -5.11 7.78 26.72
N THR A 244 -3.96 8.19 26.17
CA THR A 244 -3.85 8.86 24.88
C THR A 244 -2.67 8.29 24.10
N VAL A 245 -2.98 7.69 22.96
CA VAL A 245 -2.01 7.16 21.99
C VAL A 245 -2.13 7.92 20.68
N CYS A 246 -1.10 7.88 19.84
CA CYS A 246 -1.09 8.67 18.61
C CYS A 246 -0.57 7.89 17.43
N THR A 247 -1.05 8.26 16.24
CA THR A 247 -0.47 7.81 14.98
C THR A 247 -0.44 8.97 13.99
N TYR A 248 0.49 8.91 13.04
CA TYR A 248 0.55 9.83 11.92
C TYR A 248 1.20 9.12 10.73
N GLY A 249 0.90 9.57 9.51
CA GLY A 249 1.40 8.96 8.29
C GLY A 249 2.55 9.73 7.65
N GLY A 250 3.34 9.05 6.82
CA GLY A 250 4.28 9.73 5.92
C GLY A 250 3.52 10.47 4.83
N ARG A 251 2.76 9.74 4.02
CA ARG A 251 1.88 10.26 2.96
C ARG A 251 0.51 9.60 3.04
N GLN A 252 -0.51 10.31 2.57
CA GLN A 252 -1.87 9.80 2.55
C GLN A 252 -2.09 8.87 1.35
N ILE A 253 -1.53 7.66 1.44
CA ILE A 253 -1.60 6.61 0.42
C ILE A 253 -2.15 5.33 1.04
N PRO A 254 -2.78 4.42 0.27
CA PRO A 254 -3.45 3.26 0.84
C PRO A 254 -2.55 2.41 1.76
N PRO A 255 -1.29 2.08 1.39
CA PRO A 255 -0.43 1.30 2.30
C PRO A 255 -0.24 1.94 3.68
N VAL A 256 -0.32 3.26 3.80
CA VAL A 256 -0.24 4.00 5.07
C VAL A 256 -1.59 4.02 5.77
N LEU A 257 -2.68 4.24 5.03
CA LEU A 257 -4.04 4.28 5.57
C LEU A 257 -4.44 2.95 6.22
N ILE A 258 -4.04 1.81 5.63
CA ILE A 258 -4.30 0.46 6.16
C ILE A 258 -3.82 0.35 7.61
N PHE A 259 -2.58 0.81 7.89
CA PHE A 259 -2.03 0.79 9.25
C PHE A 259 -2.82 1.71 10.19
N MET A 260 -3.13 2.93 9.75
CA MET A 260 -3.72 3.94 10.63
C MET A 260 -5.16 3.56 11.03
N VAL A 261 -5.94 3.02 10.09
CA VAL A 261 -7.26 2.46 10.37
C VAL A 261 -7.15 1.24 11.28
N GLY A 262 -6.28 0.28 10.96
CA GLY A 262 -6.08 -0.90 11.80
C GLY A 262 -5.75 -0.52 13.25
N PHE A 263 -4.82 0.42 13.44
CA PHE A 263 -4.42 0.92 14.75
C PHE A 263 -5.57 1.54 15.55
N GLU A 264 -6.34 2.47 14.97
CA GLU A 264 -7.50 3.07 15.65
C GLU A 264 -8.54 2.02 16.04
N GLN A 265 -8.83 1.09 15.13
CA GLN A 265 -9.81 0.02 15.35
C GLN A 265 -9.35 -0.97 16.44
N GLY A 266 -8.05 -1.19 16.57
CA GLY A 266 -7.46 -1.97 17.67
C GLY A 266 -7.62 -1.29 19.03
N VAL A 267 -7.45 0.03 19.08
CA VAL A 267 -7.68 0.84 20.30
C VAL A 267 -9.16 0.80 20.68
N ASP A 268 -10.06 0.97 19.71
CA ASP A 268 -11.51 0.90 19.93
C ASP A 268 -11.94 -0.50 20.40
N TYR A 269 -11.35 -1.55 19.85
CA TYR A 269 -11.60 -2.92 20.32
C TYR A 269 -11.16 -3.10 21.78
N TYR A 270 -9.99 -2.59 22.16
CA TYR A 270 -9.53 -2.60 23.56
C TYR A 270 -10.51 -1.88 24.48
N ASN A 271 -10.94 -0.67 24.10
CA ASN A 271 -11.90 0.13 24.85
C ASN A 271 -13.22 -0.63 25.07
N ASN A 272 -13.73 -1.27 24.02
CA ASN A 272 -14.97 -2.04 24.08
C ASN A 272 -14.85 -3.30 24.96
N GLN A 273 -13.73 -4.03 24.88
CA GLN A 273 -13.52 -5.24 25.68
C GLN A 273 -13.27 -4.95 27.17
N ASN A 274 -12.64 -3.81 27.48
CA ASN A 274 -12.16 -3.50 28.82
C ASN A 274 -12.94 -2.37 29.53
N GLU A 275 -14.00 -1.85 28.90
CA GLU A 275 -14.73 -0.66 29.38
C GLU A 275 -13.77 0.53 29.64
N ALA A 276 -12.80 0.72 28.74
CA ALA A 276 -11.77 1.75 28.84
C ALA A 276 -12.07 2.95 27.91
N GLU A 277 -11.35 4.05 28.14
CA GLU A 277 -11.48 5.31 27.36
C GLU A 277 -10.09 5.78 26.91
N VAL A 278 -9.42 4.99 26.07
CA VAL A 278 -8.16 5.38 25.42
C VAL A 278 -8.47 6.15 24.13
N ASN A 279 -7.85 7.31 23.94
CA ASN A 279 -8.05 8.16 22.78
C ASN A 279 -6.91 8.02 21.77
N VAL A 280 -7.24 8.10 20.48
CA VAL A 280 -6.26 8.18 19.38
C VAL A 280 -6.16 9.63 18.89
N LEU A 281 -4.94 10.15 18.78
CA LEU A 281 -4.66 11.42 18.12
C LEU A 281 -3.91 11.22 16.80
N GLY A 282 -4.13 12.13 15.86
CA GLY A 282 -3.40 12.17 14.58
C GLY A 282 -4.02 11.32 13.46
N TRP A 283 -5.03 10.51 13.78
CA TRP A 283 -5.91 9.86 12.83
C TRP A 283 -7.33 9.84 13.37
N HIS A 284 -8.30 9.88 12.46
CA HIS A 284 -9.68 9.53 12.73
C HIS A 284 -10.30 8.93 11.46
N THR A 285 -10.74 7.68 11.54
CA THR A 285 -11.48 7.00 10.48
C THR A 285 -12.86 7.63 10.36
N ASP A 286 -13.21 8.05 9.15
CA ASP A 286 -14.56 8.54 8.88
C ASP A 286 -15.44 7.32 8.57
N PRO A 287 -16.44 6.97 9.39
CA PRO A 287 -17.28 5.80 9.13
C PRO A 287 -18.14 5.93 7.86
N THR A 288 -18.19 7.12 7.24
CA THR A 288 -18.85 7.35 5.94
C THR A 288 -17.91 7.14 4.74
N ILE A 289 -16.61 6.98 4.98
CA ILE A 289 -15.58 6.69 3.97
C ILE A 289 -14.97 5.34 4.34
N ALA A 290 -15.32 4.24 3.67
CA ALA A 290 -14.89 2.90 4.09
C ALA A 290 -13.38 2.71 4.01
N VAL A 291 -12.68 3.53 3.22
CA VAL A 291 -11.23 3.64 3.32
C VAL A 291 -10.81 5.11 3.31
N GLY A 292 -10.75 5.71 4.49
CA GLY A 292 -10.30 7.08 4.62
C GLY A 292 -10.65 7.72 5.96
N GLY A 293 -10.14 8.92 6.15
CA GLY A 293 -10.23 9.61 7.41
C GLY A 293 -9.46 10.91 7.39
N ALA A 294 -9.55 11.67 8.49
CA ALA A 294 -8.75 12.86 8.69
C ALA A 294 -7.48 12.48 9.46
N GLY A 295 -6.31 12.80 8.89
CA GLY A 295 -5.03 12.41 9.46
C GLY A 295 -3.99 13.51 9.44
N VAL A 296 -2.96 13.33 10.27
CA VAL A 296 -1.72 14.10 10.23
C VAL A 296 -0.73 13.36 9.33
N PHE A 297 -0.22 14.05 8.33
CA PHE A 297 0.74 13.49 7.37
C PHE A 297 1.94 14.41 7.18
N ALA A 298 3.13 13.83 7.10
CA ALA A 298 4.36 14.56 6.81
C ALA A 298 4.43 15.08 5.36
N GLY A 299 3.64 14.47 4.47
CA GLY A 299 3.72 14.69 3.02
C GLY A 299 4.94 14.03 2.37
N SER A 300 5.77 13.31 3.14
CA SER A 300 6.99 12.64 2.68
C SER A 300 7.34 11.44 3.56
N PHE A 301 8.36 10.68 3.17
CA PHE A 301 8.94 9.59 3.98
C PHE A 301 10.36 9.91 4.48
N THR A 302 10.81 11.16 4.37
CA THR A 302 12.21 11.55 4.64
C THR A 302 12.37 12.76 5.56
N ASP A 303 11.31 13.54 5.82
CA ASP A 303 11.38 14.72 6.70
C ASP A 303 11.41 14.34 8.20
N GLN A 304 12.60 14.02 8.72
CA GLN A 304 12.79 13.74 10.15
C GLN A 304 12.54 14.97 11.05
N VAL A 305 12.64 16.20 10.51
CA VAL A 305 12.33 17.42 11.28
C VAL A 305 10.84 17.48 11.58
N PHE A 306 10.00 17.13 10.60
CA PHE A 306 8.57 16.95 10.83
C PHE A 306 8.33 15.90 11.92
N GLY A 307 8.96 14.72 11.82
CA GLY A 307 8.85 13.63 12.80
C GLY A 307 9.16 14.08 14.23
N ARG A 308 10.27 14.80 14.43
CA ARG A 308 10.60 15.41 15.73
C ARG A 308 9.51 16.38 16.19
N SER A 309 9.07 17.28 15.31
CA SER A 309 8.12 18.34 15.67
C SER A 309 6.74 17.78 16.08
N ILE A 310 6.23 16.79 15.36
CA ILE A 310 4.91 16.21 15.64
C ILE A 310 4.95 15.35 16.89
N ALA A 311 6.06 14.63 17.16
CA ALA A 311 6.23 13.87 18.39
C ALA A 311 6.21 14.79 19.64
N VAL A 312 6.85 15.95 19.57
CA VAL A 312 6.79 16.97 20.63
C VAL A 312 5.36 17.52 20.78
N GLU A 313 4.65 17.77 19.69
CA GLU A 313 3.25 18.22 19.75
C GLU A 313 2.35 17.18 20.42
N PHE A 314 2.46 15.91 20.02
CA PHE A 314 1.71 14.81 20.60
C PHE A 314 2.02 14.63 22.09
N ALA A 315 3.29 14.68 22.49
CA ALA A 315 3.67 14.66 23.90
C ALA A 315 3.01 15.80 24.69
N ASN A 316 3.01 17.02 24.17
CA ASN A 316 2.35 18.17 24.79
C ASN A 316 0.82 18.01 24.91
N ARG A 317 0.23 17.16 24.07
CA ARG A 317 -1.19 16.81 24.08
C ARG A 317 -1.51 15.58 24.93
N GLY A 318 -0.52 15.04 25.65
CA GLY A 318 -0.69 13.93 26.60
C GLY A 318 -0.44 12.55 25.99
N CYS A 319 0.07 12.47 24.77
CA CYS A 319 0.40 11.20 24.14
C CYS A 319 1.60 10.54 24.83
N ASP A 320 1.52 9.24 25.11
CA ASP A 320 2.64 8.47 25.67
C ASP A 320 3.18 7.35 24.76
N ILE A 321 2.35 6.87 23.82
CA ILE A 321 2.75 5.90 22.79
C ILE A 321 2.43 6.46 21.40
N ILE A 322 3.43 6.50 20.51
CA ILE A 322 3.29 7.00 19.14
C ILE A 322 3.59 5.88 18.13
N PHE A 323 2.70 5.68 17.17
CA PHE A 323 2.86 4.79 16.02
C PHE A 323 3.08 5.61 14.73
N PRO A 324 4.33 5.96 14.38
CA PRO A 324 4.65 6.66 13.14
C PRO A 324 4.64 5.72 11.91
N VAL A 325 3.61 5.82 11.07
CA VAL A 325 3.51 5.06 9.80
C VAL A 325 4.16 5.86 8.67
N ALA A 326 5.46 6.13 8.81
CA ALA A 326 6.10 7.22 8.06
C ALA A 326 7.53 6.94 7.57
N GLY A 327 7.95 5.68 7.51
CA GLY A 327 9.30 5.30 7.08
C GLY A 327 10.38 6.09 7.84
N GLY A 328 11.32 6.68 7.11
CA GLY A 328 12.42 7.46 7.67
C GLY A 328 12.01 8.65 8.55
N VAL A 329 10.80 9.22 8.36
CA VAL A 329 10.28 10.30 9.24
C VAL A 329 10.13 9.80 10.68
N GLY A 330 9.77 8.53 10.88
CA GLY A 330 9.57 7.93 12.20
C GLY A 330 10.85 7.90 13.05
N LEU A 331 12.03 7.98 12.43
CA LEU A 331 13.31 8.03 13.15
C LEU A 331 13.45 9.31 13.98
N GLY A 332 12.90 10.44 13.50
CA GLY A 332 12.83 11.68 14.29
C GLY A 332 11.91 11.55 15.51
N THR A 333 10.86 10.74 15.40
CA THR A 333 9.96 10.43 16.54
C THR A 333 10.68 9.58 17.59
N ALA A 334 11.47 8.59 17.18
CA ALA A 334 12.27 7.76 18.09
C ALA A 334 13.28 8.59 18.90
N GLU A 335 13.93 9.57 18.26
CA GLU A 335 14.85 10.49 18.95
C GLU A 335 14.13 11.31 20.02
N VAL A 336 12.97 11.91 19.70
CA VAL A 336 12.15 12.67 20.66
C VAL A 336 11.59 11.77 21.77
N ALA A 337 11.24 10.52 21.45
CA ALA A 337 10.76 9.56 22.43
C ALA A 337 11.83 9.27 23.49
N ALA A 338 13.09 9.09 23.07
CA ALA A 338 14.21 8.89 23.98
C ALA A 338 14.49 10.13 24.85
N GLU A 339 14.30 11.34 24.31
CA GLU A 339 14.46 12.60 25.04
C GLU A 339 13.35 12.85 26.08
N ASN A 340 12.11 12.41 25.80
CA ASN A 340 10.91 12.80 26.56
C ASN A 340 10.22 11.64 27.29
N GLY A 341 10.76 10.42 27.23
CA GLY A 341 10.19 9.25 27.86
C GLY A 341 8.89 8.78 27.21
N LEU A 342 8.74 9.01 25.91
CA LEU A 342 7.65 8.41 25.12
C LEU A 342 8.06 7.02 24.65
N THR A 343 7.08 6.26 24.21
CA THR A 343 7.28 4.95 23.60
C THR A 343 6.84 4.98 22.14
N VAL A 344 7.49 4.19 21.30
CA VAL A 344 7.25 4.12 19.86
C VAL A 344 6.83 2.72 19.46
N ILE A 345 5.90 2.60 18.53
CA ILE A 345 5.66 1.37 17.78
C ILE A 345 6.33 1.55 16.42
N GLY A 346 7.29 0.70 16.08
CA GLY A 346 7.98 0.76 14.79
C GLY A 346 7.14 0.22 13.63
N VAL A 347 7.64 0.39 12.41
CA VAL A 347 7.01 -0.11 11.18
C VAL A 347 8.02 -0.77 10.25
N ASP A 348 7.54 -1.69 9.43
CA ASP A 348 8.24 -2.47 8.41
C ASP A 348 9.26 -3.48 8.99
N ALA A 349 10.28 -3.01 9.69
CA ALA A 349 11.29 -3.85 10.36
C ALA A 349 11.04 -3.91 11.87
N ASP A 350 11.67 -4.88 12.56
CA ASP A 350 11.88 -4.74 13.99
C ASP A 350 12.86 -3.58 14.23
N GLN A 351 12.32 -2.40 14.51
CA GLN A 351 13.12 -1.19 14.64
C GLN A 351 13.95 -1.15 15.92
N SER A 352 13.70 -2.04 16.89
CA SER A 352 14.64 -2.21 18.01
C SER A 352 15.98 -2.79 17.53
N LEU A 353 15.98 -3.53 16.42
CA LEU A 353 17.17 -4.13 15.83
C LEU A 353 17.75 -3.26 14.70
N SER A 354 16.89 -2.71 13.82
CA SER A 354 17.35 -1.88 12.70
C SER A 354 17.75 -0.45 13.11
N ASN A 355 17.27 0.03 14.27
CA ASN A 355 17.61 1.32 14.86
C ASN A 355 18.14 1.18 16.30
N PRO A 356 19.31 0.55 16.50
CA PRO A 356 19.79 0.14 17.81
C PRO A 356 20.11 1.31 18.76
N ASP A 357 20.39 2.50 18.23
CA ASP A 357 20.65 3.70 19.04
C ASP A 357 19.42 4.14 19.84
N TYR A 358 18.23 3.72 19.41
CA TYR A 358 16.95 4.00 20.06
C TYR A 358 16.18 2.73 20.40
N ALA A 359 16.84 1.58 20.51
CA ALA A 359 16.17 0.29 20.75
C ALA A 359 15.23 0.31 21.96
N ASP A 360 15.60 1.04 23.01
CA ASP A 360 14.89 1.08 24.29
C ASP A 360 13.54 1.81 24.25
N VAL A 361 13.24 2.57 23.18
CA VAL A 361 11.94 3.27 23.05
C VAL A 361 10.91 2.49 22.24
N TYR A 362 11.32 1.41 21.56
CA TYR A 362 10.41 0.63 20.73
C TYR A 362 9.67 -0.44 21.55
N LEU A 363 8.37 -0.27 21.74
CA LEU A 363 7.50 -1.25 22.41
C LEU A 363 7.36 -2.54 21.61
N THR A 364 7.23 -2.38 20.31
CA THR A 364 7.16 -3.44 19.29
C THR A 364 7.32 -2.75 17.94
N SER A 365 7.14 -3.48 16.85
CA SER A 365 7.01 -2.93 15.50
C SER A 365 5.96 -3.72 14.73
N VAL A 366 5.17 -3.05 13.89
CA VAL A 366 4.32 -3.73 12.91
C VAL A 366 5.20 -4.11 11.72
N ILE A 367 5.55 -5.39 11.58
CA ILE A 367 6.55 -5.85 10.60
C ILE A 367 5.92 -6.20 9.26
N LYS A 368 6.62 -5.87 8.18
CA LYS A 368 6.42 -6.39 6.82
C LYS A 368 7.65 -7.19 6.43
N ARG A 369 7.49 -8.47 6.08
CA ARG A 369 8.59 -9.33 5.63
C ARG A 369 8.96 -9.08 4.16
N ILE A 370 9.30 -7.83 3.84
CA ILE A 370 9.72 -7.38 2.51
C ILE A 370 11.01 -8.10 2.10
N ASP A 371 11.94 -8.27 3.04
CA ASP A 371 13.15 -9.07 2.88
C ASP A 371 12.83 -10.45 2.31
N ARG A 372 11.89 -11.16 2.95
CA ARG A 372 11.48 -12.51 2.55
C ARG A 372 10.74 -12.51 1.23
N ALA A 373 9.81 -11.58 1.01
CA ALA A 373 9.05 -11.50 -0.24
C ALA A 373 9.96 -11.23 -1.45
N VAL A 374 10.94 -10.33 -1.30
CA VAL A 374 11.93 -10.06 -2.34
C VAL A 374 12.84 -11.27 -2.56
N PHE A 375 13.35 -11.89 -1.49
CA PHE A 375 14.16 -13.10 -1.59
C PHE A 375 13.41 -14.22 -2.32
N GLU A 376 12.15 -14.49 -1.95
CA GLU A 376 11.32 -15.52 -2.58
C GLU A 376 11.03 -15.19 -4.05
N ALA A 377 10.79 -13.91 -4.39
CA ALA A 377 10.63 -13.49 -5.78
C ALA A 377 11.90 -13.77 -6.60
N ILE A 378 13.09 -13.38 -6.11
CA ILE A 378 14.35 -13.67 -6.79
C ILE A 378 14.61 -15.17 -6.88
N SER A 379 14.35 -15.94 -5.82
CA SER A 379 14.49 -17.40 -5.84
C SER A 379 13.67 -18.04 -6.98
N GLN A 380 12.43 -17.59 -7.15
CA GLN A 380 11.56 -18.09 -8.21
C GLN A 380 12.01 -17.61 -9.61
N MET A 381 12.61 -16.43 -9.72
CA MET A 381 13.22 -15.99 -10.98
C MET A 381 14.42 -16.87 -11.34
N VAL A 382 15.24 -17.23 -10.35
CA VAL A 382 16.45 -18.05 -10.52
C VAL A 382 16.13 -19.49 -10.95
N ASP A 383 15.12 -20.10 -10.35
CA ASP A 383 14.74 -21.49 -10.63
C ASP A 383 13.73 -21.63 -11.79
N GLY A 384 13.24 -20.51 -12.33
CA GLY A 384 12.31 -20.45 -13.45
C GLY A 384 10.86 -20.76 -13.07
N THR A 385 10.50 -20.69 -11.79
CA THR A 385 9.12 -20.86 -11.28
C THR A 385 8.38 -19.54 -11.05
N PHE A 386 9.00 -18.40 -11.39
CA PHE A 386 8.35 -17.09 -11.29
C PHE A 386 7.12 -17.00 -12.19
N GLU A 387 5.96 -16.80 -11.58
CA GLU A 387 4.65 -16.57 -12.21
C GLU A 387 4.24 -15.11 -12.02
N GLY A 388 4.10 -14.37 -13.14
CA GLY A 388 3.52 -13.04 -13.17
C GLY A 388 2.00 -13.07 -13.33
N GLY A 389 1.35 -11.90 -13.21
CA GLY A 389 -0.11 -11.79 -13.25
C GLY A 389 -0.82 -12.26 -11.98
N SER A 390 -0.08 -12.35 -10.87
CA SER A 390 -0.60 -12.64 -9.54
C SER A 390 0.33 -12.09 -8.47
N SER A 391 -0.17 -11.29 -7.54
CA SER A 391 0.60 -10.79 -6.40
C SER A 391 0.84 -11.84 -5.31
N TYR A 392 1.99 -11.75 -4.66
CA TYR A 392 2.22 -12.30 -3.33
C TYR A 392 1.58 -11.39 -2.28
N ILE A 393 1.14 -12.02 -1.18
CA ILE A 393 0.43 -11.37 -0.10
C ILE A 393 1.02 -11.84 1.23
N GLY A 394 1.64 -10.94 1.98
CA GLY A 394 2.08 -11.22 3.34
C GLY A 394 0.93 -11.12 4.33
N THR A 395 0.62 -12.20 5.02
CA THR A 395 -0.47 -12.30 6.01
C THR A 395 0.07 -12.74 7.38
N LEU A 396 -0.75 -12.63 8.43
CA LEU A 396 -0.44 -13.26 9.73
C LEU A 396 -0.31 -14.79 9.62
N GLU A 397 -1.08 -15.42 8.72
CA GLU A 397 -1.09 -16.88 8.55
C GLU A 397 0.20 -17.39 7.91
N ASN A 398 0.75 -16.66 6.93
CA ASN A 398 2.01 -17.03 6.28
C ASN A 398 3.25 -16.34 6.88
N GLU A 399 3.06 -15.62 7.99
CA GLU A 399 4.09 -14.86 8.69
C GLU A 399 4.77 -13.79 7.82
N GLY A 400 4.06 -13.30 6.79
CA GLY A 400 4.52 -12.21 5.93
C GLY A 400 4.35 -10.83 6.58
N VAL A 401 3.48 -10.75 7.59
CA VAL A 401 3.33 -9.62 8.51
C VAL A 401 3.13 -10.13 9.94
N ASP A 402 3.51 -9.36 10.95
CA ASP A 402 3.25 -9.67 12.36
C ASP A 402 3.51 -8.46 13.28
N LEU A 403 3.40 -8.65 14.59
CA LEU A 403 4.10 -7.81 15.57
C LEU A 403 5.50 -8.36 15.85
N ALA A 404 6.49 -7.48 15.92
CA ALA A 404 7.80 -7.81 16.46
C ALA A 404 7.70 -8.16 17.96
N PRO A 405 8.71 -8.86 18.52
CA PRO A 405 8.82 -9.05 19.96
C PRO A 405 8.77 -7.72 20.75
N PHE A 406 8.46 -7.80 22.04
CA PHE A 406 8.41 -6.60 22.89
C PHE A 406 9.79 -6.12 23.36
N ASN A 407 10.84 -6.90 23.09
CA ASN A 407 12.23 -6.55 23.38
C ASN A 407 12.44 -6.08 24.83
N SER A 408 12.87 -4.84 25.05
CA SER A 408 13.09 -4.26 26.39
C SER A 408 11.80 -4.11 27.22
N PHE A 409 10.63 -4.19 26.59
CA PHE A 409 9.32 -4.13 27.22
C PHE A 409 8.74 -5.51 27.56
N GLU A 410 9.42 -6.61 27.25
CA GLU A 410 8.90 -7.98 27.44
C GLU A 410 8.38 -8.22 28.87
N ASP A 411 9.11 -7.78 29.89
CA ASP A 411 8.70 -7.93 31.29
C ASP A 411 7.65 -6.91 31.75
N GLN A 412 7.44 -5.84 30.98
CA GLN A 412 6.49 -4.76 31.28
C GLN A 412 5.10 -5.03 30.70
N VAL A 413 5.02 -5.75 29.57
CA VAL A 413 3.74 -6.13 28.96
C VAL A 413 3.04 -7.18 29.84
N PRO A 414 1.84 -6.90 30.38
CA PRO A 414 1.12 -7.85 31.23
C PRO A 414 0.83 -9.15 30.49
N GLN A 415 0.94 -10.30 31.18
CA GLN A 415 0.66 -11.60 30.57
C GLN A 415 -0.76 -11.68 29.97
N THR A 416 -1.75 -11.06 30.61
CA THR A 416 -3.12 -10.99 30.09
C THR A 416 -3.17 -10.31 28.72
N LEU A 417 -2.42 -9.21 28.54
CA LEU A 417 -2.35 -8.50 27.28
C LEU A 417 -1.67 -9.35 26.18
N LYS A 418 -0.66 -10.14 26.55
CA LYS A 418 -0.04 -11.11 25.61
C LYS A 418 -1.02 -12.21 25.19
N ASP A 419 -1.77 -12.75 26.14
CA ASP A 419 -2.76 -13.80 25.87
C ASP A 419 -3.93 -13.26 25.02
N ASP A 420 -4.34 -12.00 25.25
CA ASP A 420 -5.35 -11.30 24.45
C ASP A 420 -4.84 -11.09 23.02
N LEU A 421 -3.58 -10.67 22.84
CA LEU A 421 -2.97 -10.50 21.51
C LEU A 421 -2.94 -11.80 20.71
N GLU A 422 -2.63 -12.95 21.35
CA GLU A 422 -2.68 -14.25 20.67
C GLU A 422 -4.12 -14.64 20.28
N THR A 423 -5.07 -14.37 21.16
CA THR A 423 -6.50 -14.59 20.87
C THR A 423 -6.97 -13.72 19.71
N ILE A 424 -6.56 -12.45 19.69
CA ILE A 424 -6.86 -11.50 18.62
C ILE A 424 -6.20 -11.92 17.32
N ARG A 425 -4.92 -12.30 17.35
CA ARG A 425 -4.18 -12.82 16.17
C ARG A 425 -4.95 -13.97 15.53
N GLN A 426 -5.39 -14.94 16.32
CA GLN A 426 -6.15 -16.07 15.82
C GLN A 426 -7.53 -15.66 15.28
N GLY A 427 -8.20 -14.71 15.95
CA GLY A 427 -9.49 -14.17 15.51
C GLY A 427 -9.40 -13.35 14.21
N LEU A 428 -8.25 -12.70 13.97
CA LEU A 428 -7.97 -12.00 12.72
C LEU A 428 -7.68 -12.98 11.58
N ILE A 429 -6.92 -14.04 11.86
CA ILE A 429 -6.62 -15.11 10.88
C ILE A 429 -7.90 -15.85 10.47
N ASP A 430 -8.73 -16.26 11.43
CA ASP A 430 -9.97 -16.99 11.13
C ASP A 430 -11.15 -16.08 10.72
N GLY A 431 -10.97 -14.77 10.87
CA GLY A 431 -11.90 -13.76 10.45
C GLY A 431 -13.07 -13.48 11.38
N THR A 432 -13.04 -14.01 12.62
CA THR A 432 -14.02 -13.70 13.67
C THR A 432 -13.87 -12.30 14.25
N ILE A 433 -12.70 -11.68 14.08
CA ILE A 433 -12.43 -10.27 14.36
C ILE A 433 -12.23 -9.55 13.03
N SER A 434 -12.86 -8.38 12.88
CA SER A 434 -12.68 -7.49 11.74
C SER A 434 -11.82 -6.31 12.16
N THR A 435 -10.86 -5.94 11.30
CA THR A 435 -10.02 -4.75 11.47
C THR A 435 -10.78 -3.46 11.16
N GLY A 436 -12.03 -3.54 10.68
CA GLY A 436 -12.77 -2.38 10.16
C GLY A 436 -12.28 -1.91 8.79
N TRP A 437 -11.16 -2.44 8.31
CA TRP A 437 -10.70 -2.23 6.94
C TRP A 437 -11.51 -3.14 6.00
N PRO A 438 -12.23 -2.59 5.01
CA PRO A 438 -13.15 -3.37 4.15
C PRO A 438 -12.41 -4.34 3.22
N ILE A 439 -11.09 -4.22 3.12
CA ILE A 439 -10.22 -5.00 2.23
C ILE A 439 -9.47 -6.05 3.06
N GLY A 440 -10.15 -7.17 3.36
CA GLY A 440 -9.54 -8.34 4.00
C GLY A 440 -8.67 -9.10 2.99
N VAL A 441 -7.43 -8.66 2.86
CA VAL A 441 -6.43 -9.16 1.92
C VAL A 441 -6.11 -10.68 2.08
N SER A 442 -6.46 -11.29 3.21
CA SER A 442 -6.26 -12.71 3.55
C SER A 442 -7.49 -13.62 3.36
N LYS A 443 -8.69 -13.08 3.15
CA LYS A 443 -9.94 -13.89 3.06
C LYS A 443 -10.26 -14.41 1.66
N ILE A 444 -9.30 -14.36 0.74
CA ILE A 444 -9.49 -14.80 -0.64
C ILE A 444 -9.31 -16.32 -0.71
N GLN A 445 -10.43 -17.04 -0.67
CA GLN A 445 -10.47 -18.28 -1.45
C GLN A 445 -10.29 -17.87 -2.91
N THR A 446 -9.32 -18.48 -3.60
CA THR A 446 -9.19 -18.42 -5.06
C THR A 446 -10.55 -18.70 -5.68
N SER A 447 -11.30 -17.66 -6.00
CA SER A 447 -12.51 -17.76 -6.77
C SER A 447 -12.11 -17.87 -8.23
N ALA A 448 -12.78 -18.77 -8.91
CA ALA A 448 -12.52 -19.06 -10.30
C ALA A 448 -12.80 -17.82 -11.14
N LYS A 449 -11.95 -17.59 -12.15
CA LYS A 449 -12.22 -16.77 -13.36
C LYS A 449 -13.67 -16.33 -13.46
N ALA A 450 -13.90 -15.02 -13.31
CA ALA A 450 -15.18 -14.35 -13.49
C ALA A 450 -16.04 -15.01 -14.59
N GLY A 451 -17.19 -15.56 -14.19
CA GLY A 451 -18.10 -16.34 -15.02
C GLY A 451 -18.57 -15.62 -16.29
N ASN A 452 -19.72 -14.92 -16.24
CA ASN A 452 -20.31 -14.29 -17.44
C ASN A 452 -19.73 -12.91 -17.78
N LEU A 453 -18.77 -12.39 -16.99
CA LEU A 453 -18.13 -11.08 -17.18
C LEU A 453 -17.03 -11.07 -18.24
N THR A 454 -17.22 -11.79 -19.35
CA THR A 454 -16.27 -11.78 -20.46
C THR A 454 -16.24 -10.39 -21.12
N LEU A 455 -15.11 -9.99 -21.72
CA LEU A 455 -15.02 -8.76 -22.51
C LEU A 455 -16.13 -8.67 -23.59
N ALA A 456 -16.50 -9.79 -24.19
CA ALA A 456 -17.60 -9.84 -25.16
C ALA A 456 -18.96 -9.52 -24.51
N ALA A 457 -19.21 -10.00 -23.29
CA ALA A 457 -20.42 -9.68 -22.54
C ALA A 457 -20.42 -8.21 -22.10
N LEU A 458 -19.31 -7.70 -21.58
CA LEU A 458 -19.15 -6.29 -21.19
C LEU A 458 -19.38 -5.32 -22.37
N ARG A 459 -18.93 -5.70 -23.58
CA ARG A 459 -19.16 -4.94 -24.82
C ARG A 459 -20.61 -4.94 -25.31
N ASN A 460 -21.48 -5.77 -24.73
CA ASN A 460 -22.90 -5.84 -25.09
C ASN A 460 -23.81 -5.62 -23.85
N ALA A 461 -23.25 -5.07 -22.77
CA ALA A 461 -23.97 -4.75 -21.55
C ALA A 461 -24.61 -3.35 -21.62
N VAL A 462 -25.44 -3.04 -20.64
CA VAL A 462 -26.08 -1.73 -20.46
C VAL A 462 -25.39 -1.02 -19.31
N TYR A 463 -24.97 0.22 -19.54
CA TYR A 463 -24.32 1.06 -18.53
C TYR A 463 -25.16 2.29 -18.25
N ALA A 464 -25.03 2.87 -17.06
CA ALA A 464 -25.57 4.19 -16.79
C ALA A 464 -24.77 5.23 -17.58
N ASP A 465 -25.43 6.28 -18.07
CA ASP A 465 -24.77 7.42 -18.69
C ASP A 465 -25.66 8.67 -18.62
N ASP A 466 -25.17 9.72 -17.95
CA ASP A 466 -25.95 10.92 -17.65
C ASP A 466 -26.17 11.80 -18.89
N TYR A 467 -25.55 11.47 -20.02
CA TYR A 467 -25.57 12.23 -21.27
C TYR A 467 -26.36 11.52 -22.38
N THR A 468 -27.03 10.42 -22.02
CA THR A 468 -28.03 9.75 -22.85
C THR A 468 -29.44 10.15 -22.43
N ALA A 469 -30.39 10.11 -23.37
CA ALA A 469 -31.76 10.57 -23.11
C ALA A 469 -32.48 9.73 -22.05
N ASP A 470 -32.19 8.44 -22.02
CA ASP A 470 -32.79 7.47 -21.10
C ASP A 470 -31.91 7.21 -19.86
N GLY A 471 -30.80 7.95 -19.70
CA GLY A 471 -29.85 7.76 -18.61
C GLY A 471 -29.07 6.43 -18.67
N THR A 472 -29.16 5.70 -19.79
CA THR A 472 -28.49 4.43 -20.02
C THR A 472 -27.95 4.31 -21.44
N ALA A 473 -26.82 3.62 -21.58
CA ALA A 473 -26.15 3.33 -22.83
C ALA A 473 -26.10 1.81 -23.07
N PRO A 474 -27.06 1.24 -23.83
CA PRO A 474 -27.03 -0.16 -24.24
C PRO A 474 -25.96 -0.36 -25.33
N LEU A 475 -24.77 -0.82 -24.95
CA LEU A 475 -23.66 -0.99 -25.90
C LEU A 475 -23.95 -2.15 -26.86
N THR A 476 -23.47 -2.02 -28.10
CA THR A 476 -23.36 -3.11 -29.06
C THR A 476 -21.93 -3.16 -29.59
N ASN A 477 -21.23 -4.26 -29.33
CA ASN A 477 -19.80 -4.41 -29.64
C ASN A 477 -18.92 -3.27 -29.06
N GLY A 478 -19.28 -2.75 -27.89
CA GLY A 478 -18.50 -1.78 -27.13
C GLY A 478 -18.85 -0.32 -27.41
N GLU A 479 -19.88 -0.05 -28.21
CA GLU A 479 -20.29 1.32 -28.56
C GLU A 479 -21.82 1.47 -28.53
N TYR A 480 -22.29 2.61 -28.04
CA TYR A 480 -23.66 3.11 -28.18
C TYR A 480 -23.63 4.51 -28.76
N ARG A 481 -24.58 4.83 -29.63
CA ARG A 481 -24.74 6.16 -30.23
C ARG A 481 -26.14 6.66 -29.91
N GLU A 482 -26.22 7.75 -29.19
CA GLU A 482 -27.49 8.38 -28.85
C GLU A 482 -28.15 8.91 -30.13
N PRO A 483 -29.39 8.50 -30.42
CA PRO A 483 -30.17 9.11 -31.49
C PRO A 483 -30.32 10.61 -31.26
N ASP A 484 -29.98 11.41 -32.28
CA ASP A 484 -30.24 12.86 -32.33
C ASP A 484 -29.43 13.78 -31.38
N ALA A 485 -28.67 13.26 -30.42
CA ALA A 485 -27.85 14.08 -29.49
C ALA A 485 -26.36 14.16 -29.87
N GLY A 486 -25.87 13.29 -30.76
CA GLY A 486 -24.45 13.24 -31.15
C GLY A 486 -23.54 12.54 -30.12
N THR A 487 -24.05 12.22 -28.94
CA THR A 487 -23.32 11.47 -27.90
C THR A 487 -22.92 10.08 -28.37
N VAL A 488 -21.66 9.71 -28.15
CA VAL A 488 -21.13 8.37 -28.39
C VAL A 488 -20.56 7.83 -27.09
N VAL A 489 -21.13 6.75 -26.59
CA VAL A 489 -20.69 6.07 -25.37
C VAL A 489 -19.91 4.82 -25.76
N LYS A 490 -18.74 4.61 -25.16
CA LYS A 490 -17.85 3.49 -25.46
C LYS A 490 -17.37 2.79 -24.19
N LEU A 491 -17.15 1.49 -24.31
CA LEU A 491 -16.37 0.73 -23.34
C LEU A 491 -14.88 1.07 -23.50
N GLY A 492 -14.21 1.38 -22.40
CA GLY A 492 -12.77 1.61 -22.36
C GLY A 492 -11.96 0.36 -22.71
N ASP A 493 -10.71 0.59 -23.13
CA ASP A 493 -9.81 -0.48 -23.55
C ASP A 493 -9.16 -1.24 -22.37
N GLN A 494 -9.18 -0.65 -21.18
CA GLN A 494 -8.62 -1.23 -19.97
C GLN A 494 -9.69 -1.96 -19.16
N LEU A 495 -9.30 -3.10 -18.62
CA LEU A 495 -10.17 -4.03 -17.92
C LEU A 495 -9.37 -4.74 -16.83
N GLY A 496 -9.84 -4.66 -15.60
CA GLY A 496 -9.34 -5.42 -14.46
C GLY A 496 -10.45 -6.30 -13.88
N TYR A 497 -10.06 -7.30 -13.11
CA TYR A 497 -10.98 -8.17 -12.40
C TYR A 497 -10.51 -8.35 -10.96
N GLY A 498 -11.44 -8.44 -10.03
CA GLY A 498 -11.15 -8.85 -8.67
C GLY A 498 -12.39 -8.76 -7.80
N ASP A 499 -12.38 -9.54 -6.72
CA ASP A 499 -13.40 -9.50 -5.67
C ASP A 499 -13.32 -8.15 -4.93
N LEU A 500 -14.25 -7.24 -5.27
CA LEU A 500 -14.30 -5.89 -4.75
C LEU A 500 -15.19 -5.75 -3.52
N ASN A 501 -16.19 -6.61 -3.39
CA ASN A 501 -17.18 -6.58 -2.30
C ASN A 501 -16.94 -7.66 -1.22
N GLY A 502 -15.95 -8.53 -1.41
CA GLY A 502 -15.57 -9.59 -0.47
C GLY A 502 -16.52 -10.79 -0.47
N ASP A 503 -17.33 -10.98 -1.50
CA ASP A 503 -18.31 -12.08 -1.58
C ASP A 503 -17.74 -13.37 -2.20
N GLY A 504 -16.47 -13.33 -2.64
CA GLY A 504 -15.80 -14.45 -3.29
C GLY A 504 -16.15 -14.59 -4.77
N GLN A 505 -16.73 -13.59 -5.43
CA GLN A 505 -16.86 -13.49 -6.88
C GLN A 505 -16.10 -12.27 -7.39
N ASP A 506 -15.42 -12.41 -8.52
CA ASP A 506 -14.75 -11.27 -9.14
C ASP A 506 -15.77 -10.33 -9.80
N GLU A 507 -15.65 -9.04 -9.50
CA GLU A 507 -16.21 -7.99 -10.33
C GLU A 507 -15.26 -7.62 -11.47
N ALA A 508 -15.82 -7.12 -12.58
CA ALA A 508 -15.05 -6.48 -13.64
C ALA A 508 -14.98 -4.97 -13.41
N VAL A 509 -13.81 -4.39 -13.60
CA VAL A 509 -13.59 -2.95 -13.52
C VAL A 509 -13.13 -2.43 -14.87
N THR A 510 -13.81 -1.42 -15.39
CA THR A 510 -13.50 -0.83 -16.69
C THR A 510 -13.97 0.61 -16.73
N PHE A 511 -14.00 1.21 -17.92
CA PHE A 511 -14.36 2.61 -18.10
C PHE A 511 -15.53 2.73 -19.07
N ILE A 512 -16.40 3.70 -18.80
CA ILE A 512 -17.37 4.21 -19.76
C ILE A 512 -16.90 5.59 -20.20
N VAL A 513 -16.67 5.70 -21.51
CA VAL A 513 -16.12 6.89 -22.16
C VAL A 513 -17.20 7.51 -23.03
N SER A 514 -17.59 8.73 -22.68
CA SER A 514 -18.71 9.42 -23.32
C SER A 514 -18.20 10.66 -24.05
N ASP A 515 -18.21 10.58 -25.38
CA ASP A 515 -17.97 11.73 -26.27
C ASP A 515 -19.32 12.43 -26.46
N ILE A 516 -19.49 13.57 -25.80
CA ILE A 516 -20.75 14.34 -25.81
C ILE A 516 -20.77 15.42 -26.89
N GLY A 517 -19.76 15.43 -27.77
CA GLY A 517 -19.53 16.48 -28.74
C GLY A 517 -18.86 17.72 -28.15
N GLY A 518 -18.52 18.69 -28.99
CA GLY A 518 -17.83 19.92 -28.54
C GLY A 518 -16.34 19.77 -28.20
N GLY A 519 -15.82 18.53 -28.16
CA GLY A 519 -14.44 18.22 -27.78
C GLY A 519 -14.31 17.58 -26.40
N ASP A 520 -15.42 17.48 -25.65
CA ASP A 520 -15.46 16.94 -24.30
C ASP A 520 -15.60 15.41 -24.35
N ILE A 521 -14.71 14.72 -23.65
CA ILE A 521 -14.64 13.26 -23.57
C ILE A 521 -14.59 12.88 -22.10
N LEU A 522 -15.71 12.40 -21.59
CA LEU A 522 -15.94 12.15 -20.17
C LEU A 522 -15.63 10.70 -19.83
N TYR A 523 -14.92 10.50 -18.71
CA TYR A 523 -14.53 9.18 -18.25
C TYR A 523 -15.18 8.87 -16.91
N ASN A 524 -15.87 7.73 -16.87
CA ASN A 524 -16.37 7.12 -15.64
C ASN A 524 -15.64 5.79 -15.41
N LEU A 525 -15.10 5.58 -14.22
CA LEU A 525 -14.72 4.26 -13.73
C LEU A 525 -16.01 3.51 -13.38
N VAL A 526 -16.14 2.26 -13.83
CA VAL A 526 -17.32 1.43 -13.56
C VAL A 526 -16.92 0.06 -13.02
N VAL A 527 -17.70 -0.44 -12.07
CA VAL A 527 -17.66 -1.80 -11.57
C VAL A 527 -18.87 -2.56 -12.08
N VAL A 528 -18.65 -3.77 -12.57
CA VAL A 528 -19.67 -4.63 -13.16
C VAL A 528 -19.64 -5.99 -12.47
N ALA A 529 -20.75 -6.40 -11.88
CA ALA A 529 -20.93 -7.70 -11.26
C ALA A 529 -21.75 -8.64 -12.15
N ASP A 530 -21.61 -9.96 -11.94
CA ASP A 530 -22.48 -10.97 -12.54
C ASP A 530 -23.75 -11.11 -11.69
N VAL A 531 -24.81 -10.40 -12.06
CA VAL A 531 -26.12 -10.47 -11.39
C VAL A 531 -27.04 -11.35 -12.21
N ASP A 532 -27.42 -12.50 -11.65
CA ASP A 532 -28.31 -13.49 -12.28
C ASP A 532 -27.85 -13.97 -13.68
N GLY A 533 -26.53 -14.00 -13.93
CA GLY A 533 -25.96 -14.42 -15.20
C GLY A 533 -25.76 -13.29 -16.23
N ALA A 534 -25.96 -12.04 -15.82
CA ALA A 534 -25.84 -10.87 -16.68
C ALA A 534 -24.87 -9.82 -16.11
N PRO A 535 -23.97 -9.24 -16.94
CA PRO A 535 -23.13 -8.13 -16.51
C PRO A 535 -24.01 -6.92 -16.15
N THR A 536 -23.93 -6.48 -14.90
CA THR A 536 -24.71 -5.36 -14.37
C THR A 536 -23.77 -4.37 -13.70
N GLU A 537 -23.85 -3.09 -14.08
CA GLU A 537 -23.12 -2.01 -13.41
C GLU A 537 -23.59 -1.91 -11.95
N VAL A 538 -22.65 -2.02 -11.02
CA VAL A 538 -22.89 -1.99 -9.56
C VAL A 538 -22.12 -0.88 -8.86
N GLY A 539 -21.33 -0.09 -9.57
CA GLY A 539 -20.62 1.04 -8.98
C GLY A 539 -20.02 1.93 -10.06
N ARG A 540 -19.97 3.24 -9.81
CA ARG A 540 -19.44 4.22 -10.75
C ARG A 540 -18.77 5.40 -10.06
N ALA A 541 -17.70 5.92 -10.64
CA ALA A 541 -17.05 7.16 -10.21
C ALA A 541 -16.63 8.00 -11.42
N PHE A 542 -17.01 9.28 -11.42
CA PHE A 542 -16.58 10.22 -12.44
C PHE A 542 -15.11 10.59 -12.24
N LEU A 543 -14.30 10.44 -13.29
CA LEU A 543 -12.86 10.67 -13.23
C LEU A 543 -12.44 12.02 -13.80
N GLY A 544 -13.21 12.58 -14.73
CA GLY A 544 -12.93 13.86 -15.37
C GLY A 544 -13.17 13.88 -16.87
N ASP A 545 -12.83 15.02 -17.48
CA ASP A 545 -12.91 15.29 -18.91
C ASP A 545 -11.51 15.29 -19.54
N GLY A 546 -11.38 14.67 -20.72
CA GLY A 546 -10.15 14.66 -21.51
C GLY A 546 -8.98 13.94 -20.86
N ILE A 547 -9.21 13.19 -19.77
CA ILE A 547 -8.16 12.52 -19.00
C ILE A 547 -7.46 11.43 -19.83
N ILE A 548 -6.27 11.05 -19.40
CA ILE A 548 -5.51 9.96 -20.02
C ILE A 548 -5.32 8.84 -19.01
N ILE A 549 -6.02 7.72 -19.17
CA ILE A 549 -5.79 6.53 -18.35
C ILE A 549 -4.47 5.87 -18.77
N LYS A 550 -3.56 5.67 -17.80
CA LYS A 550 -2.25 5.04 -18.01
C LYS A 550 -2.26 3.58 -17.56
N SER A 551 -2.87 3.29 -16.42
CA SER A 551 -3.04 1.93 -15.93
C SER A 551 -4.23 1.79 -15.00
N LEU A 552 -4.78 0.58 -14.99
CA LEU A 552 -5.80 0.10 -14.08
C LEU A 552 -5.27 -1.22 -13.49
N ALA A 553 -5.31 -1.34 -12.16
CA ALA A 553 -5.08 -2.56 -11.43
C ALA A 553 -6.25 -2.78 -10.49
N VAL A 554 -6.69 -4.03 -10.34
CA VAL A 554 -7.77 -4.41 -9.41
C VAL A 554 -7.23 -5.53 -8.57
N GLU A 555 -7.18 -5.30 -7.28
CA GLU A 555 -6.70 -6.30 -6.35
C GLU A 555 -7.37 -6.12 -4.99
N LYS A 556 -8.15 -7.13 -4.59
CA LYS A 556 -8.79 -7.29 -3.26
C LYS A 556 -9.54 -6.04 -2.78
N GLY A 557 -10.68 -5.70 -3.36
CA GLY A 557 -11.42 -4.50 -2.92
C GLY A 557 -10.77 -3.17 -3.28
N LEU A 558 -9.56 -3.16 -3.84
CA LEU A 558 -8.85 -1.95 -4.25
C LEU A 558 -8.74 -1.88 -5.77
N ILE A 559 -9.09 -0.72 -6.30
CA ILE A 559 -8.83 -0.34 -7.68
C ILE A 559 -7.72 0.70 -7.67
N GLY A 560 -6.55 0.36 -8.19
CA GLY A 560 -5.46 1.30 -8.45
C GLY A 560 -5.57 1.87 -9.86
N LEU A 561 -5.55 3.19 -10.00
CA LEU A 561 -5.67 3.90 -11.26
C LEU A 561 -4.53 4.90 -11.41
N VAL A 562 -3.68 4.75 -12.42
CA VAL A 562 -2.76 5.81 -12.83
C VAL A 562 -3.36 6.55 -14.01
N MET A 563 -3.52 7.86 -13.91
CA MET A 563 -4.12 8.69 -14.94
C MET A 563 -3.48 10.08 -15.01
N VAL A 564 -3.61 10.74 -16.16
CA VAL A 564 -3.28 12.17 -16.31
C VAL A 564 -4.58 12.95 -16.26
N THR A 565 -4.66 13.90 -15.34
CA THR A 565 -5.78 14.81 -15.11
C THR A 565 -5.35 16.27 -15.25
N GLN A 566 -6.30 17.21 -15.16
CA GLN A 566 -5.99 18.63 -15.17
C GLN A 566 -5.21 19.01 -13.92
N GLY A 567 -4.02 19.55 -14.12
CA GLY A 567 -3.25 20.23 -13.10
C GLY A 567 -3.79 21.64 -12.81
N PRO A 568 -3.33 22.30 -11.73
CA PRO A 568 -3.86 23.59 -11.29
C PRO A 568 -3.78 24.72 -12.31
N ASN A 569 -2.88 24.60 -13.30
CA ASN A 569 -2.62 25.61 -14.32
C ASN A 569 -2.92 25.11 -15.74
N ASP A 570 -3.49 23.92 -15.89
CA ASP A 570 -3.74 23.33 -17.20
C ASP A 570 -4.95 23.99 -17.89
N PRO A 571 -4.89 24.23 -19.21
CA PRO A 571 -6.10 24.46 -19.98
C PRO A 571 -6.96 23.20 -19.97
N PHE A 572 -8.28 23.39 -19.99
CA PHE A 572 -9.27 22.32 -19.76
C PHE A 572 -9.10 21.08 -20.67
N ASN A 573 -8.54 21.27 -21.87
CA ASN A 573 -8.36 20.23 -22.88
C ASN A 573 -6.93 19.68 -23.01
N ALA A 574 -6.03 20.00 -22.08
CA ALA A 574 -4.64 19.55 -22.12
C ALA A 574 -4.14 19.16 -20.73
N PRO A 575 -4.64 18.05 -20.16
CA PRO A 575 -4.21 17.58 -18.85
C PRO A 575 -2.72 17.18 -18.87
N THR A 576 -1.98 17.62 -17.86
CA THR A 576 -0.55 17.35 -17.69
C THR A 576 -0.22 16.73 -16.34
N GLN A 577 -1.13 16.80 -15.36
CA GLN A 577 -0.87 16.31 -14.02
C GLN A 577 -1.15 14.82 -13.93
N GLU A 578 -0.11 14.04 -13.72
CA GLU A 578 -0.25 12.63 -13.46
C GLU A 578 -0.63 12.38 -12.00
N VAL A 579 -1.62 11.52 -11.79
CA VAL A 579 -2.11 11.13 -10.49
C VAL A 579 -2.29 9.62 -10.40
N ILE A 580 -2.02 9.07 -9.23
CA ILE A 580 -2.45 7.73 -8.82
C ILE A 580 -3.68 7.92 -7.96
N LYS A 581 -4.80 7.32 -8.35
CA LYS A 581 -6.02 7.27 -7.58
C LYS A 581 -6.29 5.84 -7.13
N PHE A 582 -6.83 5.69 -5.95
CA PHE A 582 -7.28 4.42 -5.44
C PHE A 582 -8.77 4.48 -5.15
N PHE A 583 -9.52 3.48 -5.59
CA PHE A 583 -10.95 3.38 -5.33
C PHE A 583 -11.28 2.08 -4.62
N GLY A 584 -12.36 2.11 -3.83
CA GLY A 584 -12.99 0.92 -3.26
C GLY A 584 -14.48 0.92 -3.57
N LEU A 585 -15.10 -0.25 -3.55
CA LEU A 585 -16.54 -0.40 -3.71
C LEU A 585 -17.21 -0.42 -2.32
N GLN A 586 -18.16 0.48 -2.10
CA GLN A 586 -18.88 0.62 -0.84
C GLN A 586 -20.37 0.81 -1.12
N ASP A 587 -21.23 -0.07 -0.60
CA ASP A 587 -22.69 0.06 -0.77
C ASP A 587 -23.13 0.30 -2.24
N ASN A 588 -22.44 -0.33 -3.20
CA ASN A 588 -22.63 -0.14 -4.66
C ASN A 588 -22.26 1.26 -5.18
N GLU A 589 -21.41 1.99 -4.48
CA GLU A 589 -20.79 3.24 -4.94
C GLU A 589 -19.26 3.09 -4.96
N LEU A 590 -18.63 3.66 -5.99
CA LEU A 590 -17.18 3.75 -6.03
C LEU A 590 -16.72 5.00 -5.28
N VAL A 591 -15.91 4.80 -4.26
CA VAL A 591 -15.36 5.88 -3.43
C VAL A 591 -13.88 6.05 -3.76
N GLU A 592 -13.45 7.29 -4.00
CA GLU A 592 -12.02 7.62 -4.08
C GLU A 592 -11.43 7.59 -2.68
N LEU A 593 -10.54 6.63 -2.44
CA LEU A 593 -9.93 6.36 -1.13
C LEU A 593 -8.69 7.22 -0.88
N ALA A 594 -7.93 7.44 -1.94
CA ALA A 594 -6.74 8.26 -1.93
C ALA A 594 -6.42 8.73 -3.35
N SER A 595 -5.80 9.90 -3.45
CA SER A 595 -5.15 10.33 -4.67
C SER A 595 -3.82 10.99 -4.38
N GLN A 596 -2.90 10.83 -5.32
CA GLN A 596 -1.55 11.32 -5.19
C GLN A 596 -1.04 11.81 -6.54
N VAL A 597 -0.46 13.00 -6.57
CA VAL A 597 0.29 13.47 -7.74
C VAL A 597 1.56 12.61 -7.87
N VAL A 598 1.79 12.11 -9.08
CA VAL A 598 3.09 11.55 -9.47
C VAL A 598 3.94 12.75 -9.86
N GLU A 599 4.85 13.15 -8.97
CA GLU A 599 5.78 14.24 -9.26
C GLU A 599 6.78 13.87 -10.35
#